data_AF-A0AAV0K1F1-F1
#
_entry.id   AF-A0AAV0K1F1-F1
#
_cell.length_a   1.000
_cell.length_b   1.000
_cell.length_c   1.000
_cell.angle_alpha   90.00
_cell.angle_beta   90.00
_cell.angle_gamma   90.00
#
_symmetry.space_group_name_H-M   'P 1'
#
loop_
_entity.id
_entity.type
_entity.pdbx_description
1 polymer ?
#
loop_
_entity_poly.entity_id
_entity_poly.type
_entity_poly.pdbx_seq_one_letter_code
_entity_poly.pdbx_strand_id
1 'polypeptide(L)'
;MADGNRNHGRDRRGGEEEEIDGEMWANFSGTFRKVQTVLDRNRSLIQQVNDNHQSRIPDNMAKNVPLIQEINHNISTVSSLYSDLSSNFVSSYHHRNGKDADGRRDGGNKA
;
A
#
# COMPACT_ATOMS: atom_id res chain seq x y z
N MET A 1 48.47 18.92 27.76
CA MET A 1 47.61 19.73 26.87
C MET A 1 47.80 19.23 25.45
N ALA A 2 46.78 18.60 24.89
CA ALA A 2 46.56 18.46 23.45
C ALA A 2 45.09 18.08 23.27
N ASP A 3 44.28 19.14 23.16
CA ASP A 3 42.94 19.20 22.58
C ASP A 3 42.97 18.45 21.23
N GLY A 4 42.14 17.45 20.97
CA GLY A 4 40.74 17.65 20.61
C GLY A 4 40.59 17.66 19.09
N ASN A 5 40.04 16.60 18.50
CA ASN A 5 39.08 16.74 17.40
C ASN A 5 38.30 15.43 17.16
N ARG A 6 37.13 15.31 17.80
CA ARG A 6 36.10 14.34 17.44
C ARG A 6 35.34 14.90 16.25
N ASN A 7 35.61 14.40 15.04
CA ASN A 7 34.75 14.67 13.89
C ASN A 7 33.67 13.58 13.82
N HIS A 8 32.62 13.73 14.63
CA HIS A 8 31.33 13.08 14.39
C HIS A 8 30.54 14.00 13.45
N GLY A 9 30.77 13.86 12.15
CA GLY A 9 29.84 14.36 11.15
C GLY A 9 28.58 13.50 11.20
N ARG A 10 27.64 13.87 12.08
CA ARG A 10 26.34 13.19 12.17
C ARG A 10 25.59 13.34 10.86
N ASP A 11 25.26 12.18 10.31
CA ASP A 11 24.15 11.90 9.43
C ASP A 11 22.91 12.73 9.77
N ARG A 12 22.68 13.81 9.03
CA ARG A 12 21.41 14.55 9.04
C ARG A 12 20.54 14.29 7.80
N ARG A 13 20.99 13.45 6.87
CA ARG A 13 20.19 13.01 5.71
C ARG A 13 19.46 11.68 5.91
N GLY A 14 19.95 10.80 6.79
CA GLY A 14 19.34 9.49 7.00
C GLY A 14 17.96 9.50 7.66
N GLY A 15 17.68 10.48 8.54
CA GLY A 15 16.42 10.51 9.30
C GLY A 15 15.16 10.79 8.47
N GLU A 16 15.22 11.70 7.49
CA GLU A 16 14.06 12.03 6.64
C GLU A 16 13.76 10.92 5.63
N GLU A 17 14.79 10.27 5.09
CA GLU A 17 14.64 9.16 4.16
C GLU A 17 14.10 7.90 4.86
N GLU A 18 14.54 7.61 6.08
CA GLU A 18 14.04 6.50 6.91
C GLU A 18 12.59 6.74 7.39
N GLU A 19 12.21 7.96 7.75
CA GLU A 19 10.83 8.30 8.11
C GLU A 19 9.85 8.17 6.92
N ILE A 20 10.26 8.62 5.73
CA ILE A 20 9.47 8.48 4.49
C ILE A 20 9.27 6.99 4.14
N ASP A 21 10.26 6.14 4.42
CA ASP A 21 10.15 4.70 4.22
C ASP A 21 9.18 4.03 5.20
N GLY A 22 9.19 4.50 6.47
CA GLY A 22 8.27 4.04 7.50
C GLY A 22 6.80 4.37 7.21
N GLU A 23 6.50 5.60 6.79
CA GLU A 23 5.13 6.01 6.44
C GLU A 23 4.61 5.23 5.21
N MET A 24 5.46 5.09 4.20
CA MET A 24 5.16 4.32 3.01
C MET A 24 4.84 2.86 3.36
N TRP A 25 5.67 2.22 4.20
CA TRP A 25 5.44 0.86 4.68
C TRP A 25 4.16 0.72 5.51
N ALA A 26 3.82 1.71 6.34
CA ALA A 26 2.58 1.74 7.09
C ALA A 26 1.36 1.75 6.15
N ASN A 27 1.39 2.55 5.07
CA ASN A 27 0.33 2.56 4.06
C ASN A 27 0.21 1.22 3.32
N PHE A 28 1.34 0.59 2.97
CA PHE A 28 1.35 -0.76 2.39
C PHE A 28 0.67 -1.77 3.29
N SER A 29 1.14 -1.88 4.53
CA SER A 29 0.61 -2.85 5.49
C SER A 29 -0.88 -2.64 5.77
N GLY A 30 -1.33 -1.38 5.84
CA GLY A 30 -2.74 -1.03 6.01
C GLY A 30 -3.59 -1.44 4.81
N THR A 31 -3.10 -1.20 3.59
CA THR A 31 -3.82 -1.59 2.36
C THR A 31 -3.90 -3.10 2.22
N PHE A 32 -2.83 -3.83 2.51
CA PHE A 32 -2.84 -5.30 2.50
C PHE A 32 -3.84 -5.87 3.51
N ARG A 33 -3.90 -5.32 4.74
CA ARG A 33 -4.91 -5.73 5.73
C ARG A 33 -6.33 -5.51 5.22
N LYS A 34 -6.61 -4.38 4.55
CA LYS A 34 -7.92 -4.12 3.94
C LYS A 34 -8.25 -5.16 2.86
N VAL A 35 -7.31 -5.45 1.97
CA VAL A 35 -7.48 -6.48 0.93
C VAL A 35 -7.76 -7.85 1.56
N GLN A 36 -7.01 -8.24 2.60
CA GLN A 36 -7.23 -9.49 3.32
C GLN A 36 -8.65 -9.58 3.88
N THR A 37 -9.13 -8.53 4.57
CA THR A 37 -10.50 -8.49 5.10
C THR A 37 -11.55 -8.67 4.01
N VAL A 38 -11.37 -8.05 2.83
CA VAL A 38 -12.30 -8.18 1.70
C VAL A 38 -12.27 -9.60 1.11
N LEU A 39 -11.09 -10.21 1.00
CA LEU A 39 -10.95 -11.58 0.49
C LEU A 39 -11.48 -12.63 1.46
N ASP A 40 -11.30 -12.42 2.77
CA ASP A 40 -11.89 -13.26 3.81
C ASP A 40 -13.42 -13.21 3.75
N ARG A 41 -13.99 -12.03 3.48
CA ARG A 41 -15.42 -11.90 3.23
C ARG A 41 -15.84 -12.67 1.97
N ASN A 42 -15.11 -12.58 0.86
CA ASN A 42 -15.39 -13.38 -0.34
C ASN A 42 -15.38 -14.88 -0.05
N ARG A 43 -14.43 -15.35 0.77
CA ARG A 43 -14.38 -16.77 1.17
C ARG A 43 -15.66 -17.20 1.89
N SER A 44 -16.16 -16.38 2.82
CA SER A 44 -17.41 -16.66 3.53
C SER A 44 -18.64 -16.63 2.61
N LEU A 45 -18.70 -15.68 1.68
CA LEU A 45 -19.78 -15.58 0.71
C LEU A 45 -19.82 -16.77 -0.25
N ILE A 46 -18.66 -17.19 -0.76
CA ILE A 46 -18.54 -18.38 -1.62
C ILE A 46 -19.01 -19.63 -0.89
N GLN A 47 -18.67 -19.77 0.41
CA GLN A 47 -19.17 -20.88 1.20
C GLN A 47 -20.70 -20.87 1.28
N GLN A 48 -21.31 -19.71 1.55
CA GLN A 48 -22.77 -19.59 1.58
C GLN A 48 -23.41 -19.90 0.22
N VAL A 49 -22.80 -19.46 -0.88
CA VAL A 49 -23.26 -19.78 -2.24
C VAL A 49 -23.25 -21.29 -2.48
N ASN A 50 -22.18 -21.97 -2.04
CA ASN A 50 -22.06 -23.42 -2.15
C ASN A 50 -23.10 -24.14 -1.29
N ASP A 51 -23.31 -23.71 -0.05
CA ASP A 51 -24.29 -24.30 0.88
C ASP A 51 -25.72 -24.17 0.33
N ASN A 52 -26.06 -23.00 -0.21
CA ASN A 52 -27.33 -22.75 -0.88
C ASN A 52 -27.52 -23.70 -2.08
N HIS A 53 -26.47 -23.91 -2.88
CA HIS A 53 -26.52 -24.82 -4.03
C HIS A 53 -26.69 -26.28 -3.61
N GLN A 54 -25.98 -26.71 -2.56
CA GLN A 54 -26.07 -28.07 -2.03
C GLN A 54 -27.43 -28.37 -1.40
N SER A 55 -28.13 -27.35 -0.87
CA SER A 55 -29.47 -27.52 -0.30
C SER A 55 -30.51 -28.02 -1.30
N ARG A 56 -30.31 -27.78 -2.61
CA ARG A 56 -31.26 -28.09 -3.70
C ARG A 56 -32.65 -27.47 -3.50
N ILE A 57 -32.76 -26.44 -2.65
CA ILE A 57 -33.99 -25.67 -2.44
C ILE A 57 -33.96 -24.48 -3.41
N PRO A 58 -34.95 -24.34 -4.33
CA PRO A 58 -34.98 -23.25 -5.31
C PRO A 58 -34.87 -21.85 -4.69
N ASP A 59 -35.55 -21.62 -3.56
CA ASP A 59 -35.52 -20.33 -2.87
C ASP A 59 -34.12 -19.97 -2.32
N ASN A 60 -33.32 -20.97 -1.93
CA ASN A 60 -31.94 -20.75 -1.50
C ASN A 60 -31.02 -20.44 -2.69
N MET A 61 -31.27 -21.06 -3.84
CA MET A 61 -30.54 -20.72 -5.08
C MET A 61 -30.76 -19.27 -5.49
N ALA A 62 -31.96 -18.72 -5.31
CA ALA A 62 -32.23 -17.30 -5.58
C ALA A 62 -31.37 -16.36 -4.71
N LYS A 63 -31.03 -16.77 -3.47
CA LYS A 63 -30.14 -16.00 -2.58
C LYS A 63 -28.69 -15.95 -3.06
N ASN A 64 -28.27 -16.80 -4.00
CA ASN A 64 -26.91 -16.75 -4.55
C ASN A 64 -26.67 -15.51 -5.41
N VAL A 65 -27.71 -14.94 -6.02
CA VAL A 65 -27.59 -13.75 -6.87
C VAL A 65 -26.99 -12.56 -6.10
N PRO A 66 -27.58 -12.10 -4.97
CA PRO A 66 -27.00 -10.98 -4.22
C PRO A 66 -25.63 -11.32 -3.61
N LEU A 67 -25.39 -12.58 -3.21
CA LEU A 67 -24.07 -12.99 -2.68
C LEU A 67 -22.97 -12.90 -3.75
N ILE A 68 -23.25 -13.33 -4.98
CA ILE A 68 -22.32 -13.23 -6.12
C ILE A 68 -22.11 -11.77 -6.52
N GLN A 69 -23.16 -10.94 -6.47
CA GLN A 69 -23.02 -9.50 -6.68
C GLN A 69 -22.08 -8.85 -5.64
N GLU A 70 -22.18 -9.24 -4.36
CA GLU A 70 -21.27 -8.78 -3.31
C GLU A 70 -19.83 -9.24 -3.58
N ILE A 71 -19.63 -10.50 -4.00
CA ILE A 71 -18.30 -11.00 -4.40
C ILE A 71 -17.70 -10.16 -5.54
N ASN A 72 -18.48 -9.86 -6.57
CA ASN A 72 -18.03 -9.06 -7.71
C ASN A 72 -17.66 -7.64 -7.28
N HIS A 73 -18.47 -7.02 -6.41
CA HIS A 73 -18.17 -5.70 -5.85
C HIS A 73 -16.85 -5.72 -5.08
N ASN A 74 -16.65 -6.72 -4.22
CA ASN A 74 -15.43 -6.90 -3.45
C ASN A 74 -14.19 -7.06 -4.36
N ILE A 75 -14.29 -7.77 -5.48
CA ILE A 75 -13.20 -7.86 -6.47
C ILE A 75 -12.89 -6.49 -7.09
N SER A 76 -13.91 -5.69 -7.42
CA SER A 76 -13.69 -4.32 -7.88
C SER A 76 -13.01 -3.45 -6.82
N THR A 77 -13.39 -3.59 -5.54
CA THR A 77 -12.72 -2.91 -4.42
C THR A 77 -11.26 -3.32 -4.29
N VAL A 78 -10.96 -4.62 -4.36
CA VAL A 78 -9.58 -5.13 -4.32
C VAL A 78 -8.76 -4.56 -5.46
N SER A 79 -9.31 -4.53 -6.68
CA SER A 79 -8.66 -3.92 -7.85
C SER A 79 -8.35 -2.43 -7.62
N SER A 80 -9.30 -1.67 -7.09
CA SER A 80 -9.11 -0.24 -6.75
C SER A 80 -8.01 -0.06 -5.72
N LEU A 81 -8.02 -0.83 -4.63
CA LEU A 81 -7.00 -0.75 -3.57
C LEU A 81 -5.60 -1.02 -4.11
N TYR A 82 -5.44 -1.98 -5.02
CA TYR A 82 -4.16 -2.23 -5.67
C TYR A 82 -3.76 -1.13 -6.66
N SER A 83 -4.71 -0.56 -7.40
CA SER A 83 -4.44 0.59 -8.26
C SER A 83 -3.93 1.78 -7.44
N ASP A 84 -4.62 2.12 -6.36
CA ASP A 84 -4.23 3.21 -5.45
C ASP A 84 -2.85 2.96 -4.84
N LEU A 85 -2.59 1.71 -4.43
CA LEU A 85 -1.30 1.31 -3.89
C LEU A 85 -0.16 1.47 -4.91
N SER A 86 -0.38 1.05 -6.15
CA SER A 86 0.57 1.17 -7.25
C SER A 86 0.85 2.65 -7.59
N SER A 87 -0.19 3.48 -7.68
CA SER A 87 -0.04 4.91 -7.92
C SER A 87 0.74 5.59 -6.80
N ASN A 88 0.42 5.28 -5.53
CA ASN A 88 1.15 5.83 -4.38
C ASN A 88 2.63 5.42 -4.38
N PHE A 89 2.94 4.18 -4.79
CA PHE A 89 4.33 3.72 -4.94
C PHE A 89 5.09 4.53 -5.98
N VAL A 90 4.53 4.66 -7.19
CA VAL A 90 5.14 5.41 -8.30
C VAL A 90 5.36 6.86 -7.91
N SER A 91 4.37 7.51 -7.30
CA SER A 91 4.50 8.88 -6.80
C SER A 91 5.61 8.99 -5.77
N SER A 92 5.67 8.11 -4.77
CA SER A 92 6.69 8.16 -3.71
C SER A 92 8.11 7.99 -4.27
N TYR A 93 8.27 7.09 -5.25
CA TYR A 93 9.56 6.88 -5.92
C TYR A 93 10.02 8.10 -6.73
N HIS A 94 9.11 8.76 -7.46
CA HIS A 94 9.46 9.98 -8.20
C HIS A 94 9.84 11.15 -7.27
N HIS A 95 9.21 11.26 -6.09
CA HIS A 95 9.59 12.28 -5.10
C HIS A 95 10.99 12.07 -4.53
N ARG A 96 11.46 10.82 -4.40
CA ARG A 96 12.84 10.49 -3.99
C ARG A 96 13.84 10.92 -5.07
N ASN A 97 13.62 10.51 -6.32
CA ASN A 97 14.57 10.80 -7.42
C ASN A 97 14.60 12.27 -7.86
N GLY A 98 13.54 13.05 -7.61
CA GLY A 98 13.50 14.48 -7.93
C GLY A 98 14.34 15.35 -6.99
N LYS A 99 14.49 14.97 -5.72
CA LYS A 99 15.27 15.71 -4.71
C LYS A 99 16.78 15.63 -4.93
N ASP A 100 17.26 14.55 -5.54
CA ASP A 100 18.70 14.38 -5.84
C ASP A 100 19.20 15.27 -6.99
N ALA A 101 18.31 15.78 -7.84
CA ALA A 101 18.67 16.59 -9.00
C ALA A 101 18.88 18.08 -8.66
N ASP A 102 18.24 18.61 -7.62
CA ASP A 102 18.28 20.04 -7.27
C ASP A 102 19.49 20.40 -6.38
N GLY A 103 19.97 19.45 -5.56
CA GLY A 103 21.13 19.66 -4.68
C GLY A 103 22.50 19.74 -5.38
N ARG A 104 22.57 19.66 -6.72
CA ARG A 104 23.83 19.68 -7.50
C ARG A 104 24.11 21.00 -8.23
N ARG A 105 23.27 22.03 -8.10
CA ARG A 105 23.38 23.27 -8.89
C ARG A 105 23.96 24.50 -8.18
N ASP A 106 24.28 24.45 -6.89
CA ASP A 106 24.81 25.62 -6.15
C ASP A 106 26.29 25.48 -5.74
N GLY A 107 27.17 25.21 -6.71
CA GLY A 107 28.61 25.03 -6.46
C GLY A 107 29.46 25.28 -7.70
N GLY A 108 29.29 26.44 -8.35
CA GLY A 108 29.97 26.79 -9.61
C GLY A 108 30.54 28.20 -9.64
N ASN A 109 31.45 28.48 -8.70
CA ASN A 109 32.55 29.45 -8.69
C ASN A 109 32.47 30.72 -9.57
N LYS A 110 32.39 31.88 -8.89
CA LYS A 110 32.94 33.15 -9.38
C LYS A 110 34.48 33.06 -9.43
N ALA A 111 35.07 33.24 -10.60
CA ALA A 111 36.44 33.72 -10.78
C ALA A 111 36.53 34.45 -12.11
#